data_AF-A0A7X7NGX2-F1
#
_entry.id   AF-A0A7X7NGX2-F1
#
_cell.length_a   1.000
_cell.length_b   1.000
_cell.length_c   1.000
_cell.angle_alpha   90.00
_cell.angle_beta   90.00
_cell.angle_gamma   90.00
#
_symmetry.space_group_name_H-M   'P 1'
#
loop_
_entity.id
_entity.type
_entity.pdbx_description
1 polymer ?
#
loop_
_entity_poly.entity_id
_entity_poly.type
_entity_poly.pdbx_seq_one_letter_code
_entity_poly.pdbx_strand_id
1 'polypeptide(L)'
;MGRRELFSSIVVSLLIVNAFSMTSNPILSRGKTVYSSRGDISYLTDNKFGGSAFSVSDNSWLALNVGTGPSKILLNWNNPGYSWSDSIASATSCKGGLSIPVDYDILKSSNSTNGSDGDWETSLIVRNNTVTARAHSIDFSGSQWIKMSIIKGRGSLDEIEVFDLSNGGNDVWFFPGTSISANSFKSTPPSKSFADIITESHPSFNPVVIRGGIPCINSKTMADEISKYLDVAGNAGYWAIEMGTNDAWGGSSYNVSTYRTNLQLIIDSCKANNIQPIIARIIGTDSSKAGWQVHPDFLKAIDSLTVKNNLIPGPDLYTYFSTHTSELSDGVHPTAAGGASIFRLWAEKMDSLYEVAVSIKKAKRTPENVRSGVMNVIDVKGYHVIDVESAGTLSVYSLKGALLRKAYLPAKGSYRLDKSKGVCIARFLSGSVLLRP
;
A
#
# COMPACT_ATOMS: atom_id res chain seq x y z
N MET A 1 20.48 -12.90 64.45
CA MET A 1 20.45 -12.27 63.10
C MET A 1 20.24 -13.37 62.06
N GLY A 2 19.01 -13.53 61.56
CA GLY A 2 18.70 -14.46 60.47
C GLY A 2 17.74 -13.77 59.52
N ARG A 3 18.24 -13.29 58.38
CA ARG A 3 17.42 -12.67 57.33
C ARG A 3 16.71 -13.78 56.56
N ARG A 4 15.37 -13.75 56.55
CA ARG A 4 14.54 -14.45 55.57
C ARG A 4 14.58 -13.62 54.28
N GLU A 5 15.04 -14.21 53.18
CA GLU A 5 14.84 -13.65 51.85
C GLU A 5 13.46 -14.07 51.34
N LEU A 6 12.63 -13.08 51.01
CA LEU A 6 11.41 -13.27 50.24
C LEU A 6 11.77 -13.37 48.76
N PHE A 7 11.54 -14.53 48.15
CA PHE A 7 11.48 -14.66 46.70
C PHE A 7 10.14 -14.08 46.21
N SER A 8 10.19 -12.93 45.56
CA SER A 8 9.07 -12.38 44.80
C SER A 8 9.20 -12.85 43.35
N SER A 9 8.34 -13.79 42.93
CA SER A 9 8.24 -14.22 41.54
C SER A 9 7.42 -13.19 40.76
N ILE A 10 8.10 -12.39 39.94
CA ILE A 10 7.45 -11.52 38.95
C ILE A 10 7.00 -12.39 37.78
N VAL A 11 5.70 -12.59 37.65
CA VAL A 11 5.08 -13.13 36.43
C VAL A 11 5.04 -11.99 35.40
N VAL A 12 5.96 -12.02 34.44
CA VAL A 12 5.90 -11.13 33.27
C VAL A 12 4.91 -11.72 32.29
N SER A 13 3.71 -11.13 32.22
CA SER A 13 2.77 -11.42 31.14
C SER A 13 3.32 -10.86 29.84
N LEU A 14 3.57 -11.75 28.87
CA LEU A 14 4.02 -11.38 27.54
C LEU A 14 2.82 -10.85 26.74
N LEU A 15 2.70 -9.51 26.64
CA LEU A 15 1.87 -8.89 25.62
C LEU A 15 2.58 -9.07 24.28
N ILE A 16 2.20 -10.09 23.53
CA ILE A 16 2.58 -10.24 22.12
C ILE A 16 1.75 -9.20 21.36
N VAL A 17 2.31 -8.00 21.22
CA VAL A 17 1.87 -7.09 20.16
C VAL A 17 2.43 -7.72 18.89
N ASN A 18 1.59 -8.44 18.13
CA ASN A 18 1.94 -8.82 16.77
C ASN A 18 2.10 -7.52 15.99
N ALA A 19 3.31 -6.98 15.94
CA ALA A 19 3.69 -6.05 14.90
C ALA A 19 3.53 -6.84 13.59
N PHE A 20 2.45 -6.57 12.85
CA PHE A 20 2.29 -7.05 11.49
C PHE A 20 3.45 -6.45 10.69
N SER A 21 4.54 -7.20 10.53
CA SER A 21 5.61 -6.83 9.62
C SER A 21 5.07 -7.01 8.22
N MET A 22 5.05 -5.95 7.41
CA MET A 22 4.77 -6.11 5.99
C MET A 22 5.83 -6.99 5.34
N THR A 23 5.35 -7.85 4.45
CA THR A 23 6.20 -8.68 3.60
C THR A 23 6.12 -8.10 2.20
N SER A 24 7.29 -7.72 1.68
CA SER A 24 7.40 -7.09 0.37
C SER A 24 6.84 -7.97 -0.76
N ASN A 25 6.30 -7.29 -1.76
CA ASN A 25 5.91 -7.82 -3.06
C ASN A 25 6.88 -7.26 -4.12
N PRO A 26 8.05 -7.87 -4.40
CA PRO A 26 8.96 -7.35 -5.43
C PRO A 26 8.27 -7.23 -6.79
N ILE A 27 8.39 -6.07 -7.44
CA ILE A 27 7.80 -5.87 -8.77
C ILE A 27 8.59 -6.61 -9.86
N LEU A 28 7.89 -7.38 -10.68
CA LEU A 28 8.45 -8.22 -11.74
C LEU A 28 8.22 -7.66 -13.15
N SER A 29 7.25 -6.77 -13.32
CA SER A 29 6.78 -6.31 -14.64
C SER A 29 7.39 -5.00 -15.11
N ARG A 30 7.79 -4.11 -14.21
CA ARG A 30 8.09 -2.72 -14.54
C ARG A 30 9.21 -2.60 -15.58
N GLY A 31 8.95 -1.84 -16.64
CA GLY A 31 9.89 -1.60 -17.75
C GLY A 31 10.10 -2.79 -18.68
N LYS A 32 9.32 -3.88 -18.55
CA LYS A 32 9.41 -5.03 -19.45
C LYS A 32 8.49 -4.86 -20.66
N THR A 33 8.85 -5.51 -21.76
CA THR A 33 8.01 -5.55 -22.95
C THR A 33 6.73 -6.32 -22.68
N VAL A 34 5.59 -5.67 -22.91
CA VAL A 34 4.29 -6.33 -22.95
C VAL A 34 3.94 -6.63 -24.41
N TYR A 35 3.62 -7.89 -24.68
CA TYR A 35 3.15 -8.35 -25.98
C TYR A 35 1.64 -8.30 -26.03
N SER A 36 1.06 -8.06 -27.20
CA SER A 36 -0.39 -8.06 -27.35
C SER A 36 -0.83 -8.65 -28.67
N SER A 37 -2.12 -8.95 -28.73
CA SER A 37 -2.83 -9.23 -29.97
C SER A 37 -2.75 -8.12 -31.04
N ARG A 38 -2.34 -6.88 -30.69
CA ARG A 38 -2.44 -5.69 -31.56
C ARG A 38 -1.32 -4.66 -31.37
N GLY A 39 -0.05 -5.09 -31.43
CA GLY A 39 1.13 -4.19 -31.46
C GLY A 39 1.85 -4.03 -30.11
N ASP A 40 2.80 -3.08 -30.07
CA ASP A 40 3.61 -2.76 -28.89
C ASP A 40 2.80 -1.93 -27.87
N ILE A 41 2.80 -2.40 -26.63
CA ILE A 41 2.08 -1.83 -25.49
C ILE A 41 2.96 -1.74 -24.24
N SER A 42 4.25 -1.46 -24.43
CA SER A 42 5.24 -1.27 -23.36
C SER A 42 4.87 -0.24 -22.29
N TYR A 43 4.01 0.73 -22.62
CA TYR A 43 3.46 1.70 -21.66
C TYR A 43 2.56 1.07 -20.58
N LEU A 44 2.11 -0.18 -20.71
CA LEU A 44 1.33 -0.82 -19.64
C LEU A 44 2.15 -1.25 -18.42
N THR A 45 3.47 -1.08 -18.43
CA THR A 45 4.33 -1.44 -17.28
C THR A 45 5.27 -0.30 -16.89
N ASP A 46 4.93 0.93 -17.28
CA ASP A 46 5.77 2.11 -17.03
C ASP A 46 5.37 2.86 -15.74
N ASN A 47 4.34 2.38 -15.03
CA ASN A 47 3.80 2.98 -13.83
C ASN A 47 3.26 4.41 -14.07
N LYS A 48 2.71 4.66 -15.26
CA LYS A 48 2.06 5.93 -15.62
C LYS A 48 0.59 5.72 -15.97
N PHE A 49 -0.23 6.13 -15.02
CA PHE A 49 -1.68 6.03 -15.11
C PHE A 49 -2.30 7.24 -15.80
N GLY A 50 -3.43 7.04 -16.49
CA GLY A 50 -4.16 8.11 -17.19
C GLY A 50 -3.52 8.58 -18.50
N GLY A 51 -2.54 7.85 -19.03
CA GLY A 51 -1.83 8.13 -20.28
C GLY A 51 -2.28 7.23 -21.44
N SER A 52 -1.30 6.72 -22.20
CA SER A 52 -1.53 5.72 -23.24
C SER A 52 -2.21 4.48 -22.67
N ALA A 53 -3.16 3.91 -23.42
CA ALA A 53 -3.93 2.77 -22.94
C ALA A 53 -4.20 1.75 -24.07
N PHE A 54 -4.10 0.48 -23.72
CA PHE A 54 -4.44 -0.64 -24.59
C PHE A 54 -5.96 -0.70 -24.77
N SER A 55 -6.43 -0.69 -26.01
CA SER A 55 -7.87 -0.79 -26.31
C SER A 55 -8.34 -2.23 -26.19
N VAL A 56 -9.19 -2.48 -25.20
CA VAL A 56 -9.79 -3.79 -24.94
C VAL A 56 -10.88 -4.07 -25.97
N SER A 57 -10.88 -5.27 -26.51
CA SER A 57 -11.96 -5.81 -27.35
C SER A 57 -12.09 -7.32 -27.16
N ASP A 58 -13.20 -7.89 -27.61
CA ASP A 58 -13.39 -9.33 -27.61
C ASP A 58 -12.22 -10.05 -28.33
N ASN A 59 -11.73 -11.13 -27.71
CA ASN A 59 -10.58 -11.93 -28.15
C ASN A 59 -9.23 -11.18 -28.18
N SER A 60 -9.16 -9.96 -27.65
CA SER A 60 -7.87 -9.30 -27.44
C SER A 60 -7.11 -9.94 -26.29
N TRP A 61 -5.78 -9.88 -26.31
CA TRP A 61 -4.95 -10.37 -25.22
C TRP A 61 -3.69 -9.54 -25.06
N LEU A 62 -3.13 -9.59 -23.86
CA LEU A 62 -1.80 -9.09 -23.52
C LEU A 62 -1.03 -10.16 -22.75
N ALA A 63 0.28 -10.20 -22.91
CA ALA A 63 1.16 -11.16 -22.27
C ALA A 63 2.51 -10.56 -21.90
N LEU A 64 3.09 -11.06 -20.82
CA LEU A 64 4.32 -10.56 -20.25
C LEU A 64 5.22 -11.73 -19.84
N ASN A 65 6.50 -11.63 -20.17
CA ASN A 65 7.53 -12.49 -19.60
C ASN A 65 7.99 -11.90 -18.26
N VAL A 66 7.64 -12.55 -17.15
CA VAL A 66 8.00 -12.12 -15.80
C VAL A 66 9.31 -12.75 -15.30
N GLY A 67 9.89 -13.66 -16.08
CA GLY A 67 11.11 -14.39 -15.75
C GLY A 67 10.83 -15.68 -14.96
N THR A 68 11.86 -16.51 -14.83
CA THR A 68 11.81 -17.74 -14.03
C THR A 68 12.03 -17.45 -12.54
N GLY A 69 11.55 -18.35 -11.67
CA GLY A 69 11.82 -18.29 -10.23
C GLY A 69 10.57 -18.15 -9.36
N PRO A 70 9.62 -17.23 -9.66
CA PRO A 70 8.43 -17.06 -8.84
C PRO A 70 7.59 -18.34 -8.80
N SER A 71 7.25 -18.80 -7.59
CA SER A 71 6.28 -19.88 -7.37
C SER A 71 4.84 -19.36 -7.29
N LYS A 72 4.69 -18.07 -6.95
CA LYS A 72 3.41 -17.38 -6.86
C LYS A 72 3.58 -15.92 -7.26
N ILE A 73 2.63 -15.39 -8.02
CA ILE A 73 2.61 -13.98 -8.44
C ILE A 73 1.28 -13.31 -8.09
N LEU A 74 1.28 -11.97 -8.08
CA LEU A 74 0.08 -11.15 -8.13
C LEU A 74 0.05 -10.38 -9.44
N LEU A 75 -1.03 -10.50 -10.21
CA LEU A 75 -1.28 -9.67 -11.39
C LEU A 75 -2.31 -8.59 -11.02
N ASN A 76 -1.94 -7.32 -11.14
CA ASN A 76 -2.78 -6.15 -10.92
C ASN A 76 -3.00 -5.44 -12.25
N TRP A 77 -4.25 -5.07 -12.58
CA TRP A 77 -4.54 -4.30 -13.78
C TRP A 77 -5.44 -3.11 -13.48
N ASN A 78 -5.29 -2.05 -14.27
CA ASN A 78 -6.08 -0.83 -14.16
C ASN A 78 -6.71 -0.44 -15.50
N ASN A 79 -7.97 -0.02 -15.42
CA ASN A 79 -8.69 0.71 -16.44
C ASN A 79 -8.86 2.17 -15.94
N PRO A 80 -8.60 3.17 -16.79
CA PRO A 80 -8.59 4.58 -16.39
C PRO A 80 -9.98 5.17 -16.14
N GLY A 81 -11.06 4.40 -16.35
CA GLY A 81 -12.43 4.82 -16.09
C GLY A 81 -12.61 5.37 -14.69
N TYR A 82 -13.32 6.50 -14.59
CA TYR A 82 -13.44 7.32 -13.38
C TYR A 82 -13.96 6.56 -12.16
N SER A 83 -15.04 5.78 -12.33
CA SER A 83 -15.61 4.95 -11.26
C SER A 83 -14.92 3.58 -11.21
N TRP A 84 -14.72 3.06 -9.99
CA TRP A 84 -14.29 1.69 -9.79
C TRP A 84 -15.36 0.69 -10.24
N SER A 85 -16.64 0.96 -9.98
CA SER A 85 -17.76 0.10 -10.39
C SER A 85 -19.07 0.88 -10.54
N ASP A 86 -19.92 0.44 -11.47
CA ASP A 86 -21.31 0.92 -11.61
C ASP A 86 -22.34 -0.07 -11.01
N SER A 87 -21.88 -1.23 -10.54
CA SER A 87 -22.74 -2.36 -10.11
C SER A 87 -22.58 -2.76 -8.65
N ILE A 88 -21.44 -2.43 -8.02
CA ILE A 88 -21.19 -2.75 -6.60
C ILE A 88 -21.99 -1.82 -5.69
N ALA A 89 -22.07 -0.54 -6.02
CA ALA A 89 -22.99 0.38 -5.38
C ALA A 89 -24.24 0.54 -6.26
N SER A 90 -25.37 0.04 -5.79
CA SER A 90 -26.67 0.27 -6.44
C SER A 90 -27.06 1.77 -6.50
N ALA A 91 -26.41 2.63 -5.70
CA ALA A 91 -26.53 4.10 -5.67
C ALA A 91 -25.86 4.75 -6.92
N THR A 92 -26.51 5.42 -7.89
CA THR A 92 -27.40 6.60 -7.97
C THR A 92 -26.67 7.76 -8.68
N SER A 93 -27.40 8.49 -9.56
CA SER A 93 -27.07 9.72 -10.36
C SER A 93 -25.73 9.85 -11.10
N CYS A 94 -24.65 9.25 -10.62
CA CYS A 94 -23.28 9.45 -11.10
C CYS A 94 -22.74 8.25 -11.87
N LYS A 95 -23.61 7.27 -12.20
CA LYS A 95 -23.27 6.17 -13.10
C LYS A 95 -23.00 6.74 -14.49
N GLY A 96 -21.77 6.55 -14.97
CA GLY A 96 -21.33 7.05 -16.27
C GLY A 96 -21.38 6.01 -17.39
N GLY A 97 -21.63 4.74 -17.05
CA GLY A 97 -21.45 3.62 -17.95
C GLY A 97 -19.97 3.23 -18.04
N LEU A 98 -19.62 2.08 -17.50
CA LEU A 98 -18.26 1.56 -17.58
C LEU A 98 -18.06 0.65 -18.78
N SER A 99 -16.99 0.91 -19.53
CA SER A 99 -16.46 0.00 -20.54
C SER A 99 -15.23 -0.69 -19.97
N ILE A 100 -15.36 -1.99 -19.69
CA ILE A 100 -14.36 -2.81 -19.00
C ILE A 100 -14.19 -4.19 -19.66
N PRO A 101 -13.06 -4.88 -19.44
CA PRO A 101 -13.01 -6.34 -19.51
C PRO A 101 -14.12 -6.95 -18.65
N VAL A 102 -14.96 -7.80 -19.25
CA VAL A 102 -16.09 -8.46 -18.57
C VAL A 102 -15.73 -9.91 -18.27
N ASP A 103 -15.31 -10.64 -19.29
CA ASP A 103 -14.87 -12.03 -19.17
C ASP A 103 -13.42 -12.11 -19.66
N TYR A 104 -12.56 -12.70 -18.83
CA TYR A 104 -11.17 -12.92 -19.19
C TYR A 104 -10.58 -14.10 -18.44
N ASP A 105 -9.57 -14.70 -19.05
CA ASP A 105 -8.78 -15.76 -18.46
C ASP A 105 -7.37 -15.25 -18.18
N ILE A 106 -6.80 -15.68 -17.07
CA ILE A 106 -5.38 -15.51 -16.77
C ILE A 106 -4.70 -16.84 -17.06
N LEU A 107 -3.74 -16.82 -17.99
CA LEU A 107 -3.01 -17.99 -18.44
C LEU A 107 -1.53 -17.86 -18.15
N LYS A 108 -0.86 -18.98 -17.89
CA LYS A 108 0.60 -19.05 -17.69
C LYS A 108 1.25 -19.97 -18.71
N SER A 109 2.52 -19.72 -19.00
CA SER A 109 3.32 -20.56 -19.89
C SER A 109 4.78 -20.60 -19.45
N SER A 110 5.42 -21.74 -19.68
CA SER A 110 6.85 -21.94 -19.46
C SER A 110 7.69 -21.71 -20.72
N ASN A 111 7.08 -21.72 -21.91
CA ASN A 111 7.81 -21.82 -23.18
C ASN A 111 7.34 -20.86 -24.29
N SER A 112 6.44 -19.91 -24.00
CA SER A 112 6.17 -18.81 -24.94
C SER A 112 7.45 -17.98 -25.19
N THR A 113 7.51 -17.32 -26.34
CA THR A 113 8.57 -16.36 -26.69
C THR A 113 8.04 -14.95 -26.92
N ASN A 114 6.75 -14.80 -27.20
CA ASN A 114 6.16 -13.51 -27.59
C ASN A 114 4.69 -13.35 -27.19
N GLY A 115 4.16 -14.19 -26.29
CA GLY A 115 2.75 -14.15 -25.91
C GLY A 115 1.80 -14.83 -26.90
N SER A 116 2.13 -14.96 -28.19
CA SER A 116 1.24 -15.58 -29.19
C SER A 116 1.44 -17.09 -29.35
N ASP A 117 2.61 -17.59 -28.96
CA ASP A 117 3.07 -18.98 -29.07
C ASP A 117 3.18 -19.66 -27.70
N GLY A 118 3.64 -20.92 -27.69
CA GLY A 118 3.86 -21.71 -26.48
C GLY A 118 2.60 -22.40 -25.96
N ASP A 119 2.81 -23.23 -24.95
CA ASP A 119 1.77 -23.99 -24.28
C ASP A 119 1.19 -23.15 -23.14
N TRP A 120 -0.09 -22.78 -23.26
CA TRP A 120 -0.78 -21.94 -22.28
C TRP A 120 -1.70 -22.76 -21.41
N GLU A 121 -1.50 -22.69 -20.09
CA GLU A 121 -2.36 -23.27 -19.08
C GLU A 121 -3.25 -22.18 -18.46
N THR A 122 -4.56 -22.44 -18.39
CA THR A 122 -5.48 -21.51 -17.71
C THR A 122 -5.30 -21.62 -16.20
N SER A 123 -4.92 -20.50 -15.57
CA SER A 123 -4.71 -20.44 -14.12
C SER A 123 -5.90 -19.83 -13.37
N LEU A 124 -6.64 -18.93 -14.01
CA LEU A 124 -7.83 -18.30 -13.43
C LEU A 124 -8.83 -17.95 -14.52
N ILE A 125 -10.11 -18.14 -14.21
CA ILE A 125 -11.25 -17.76 -15.04
C ILE A 125 -12.02 -16.68 -14.29
N VAL A 126 -12.13 -15.48 -14.88
CA VAL A 126 -12.97 -14.40 -14.38
C VAL A 126 -14.13 -14.18 -15.33
N ARG A 127 -15.35 -14.20 -14.79
CA ARG A 127 -16.57 -13.95 -15.55
C ARG A 127 -17.38 -12.85 -14.87
N ASN A 128 -18.14 -12.10 -15.67
CA ASN A 128 -19.00 -11.02 -15.22
C ASN A 128 -18.27 -9.99 -14.33
N ASN A 129 -17.02 -9.65 -14.66
CA ASN A 129 -16.30 -8.61 -13.97
C ASN A 129 -17.05 -7.27 -14.04
N THR A 130 -17.21 -6.61 -12.89
CA THR A 130 -17.95 -5.36 -12.76
C THR A 130 -17.09 -4.18 -12.31
N VAL A 131 -15.76 -4.33 -12.33
CA VAL A 131 -14.84 -3.32 -11.80
C VAL A 131 -13.80 -2.88 -12.82
N THR A 132 -13.23 -1.69 -12.63
CA THR A 132 -12.17 -1.12 -13.49
C THR A 132 -10.76 -1.32 -12.94
N ALA A 133 -10.58 -1.91 -11.76
CA ALA A 133 -9.25 -2.27 -11.25
C ALA A 133 -9.37 -3.49 -10.34
N ARG A 134 -8.44 -4.45 -10.48
CA ARG A 134 -8.44 -5.69 -9.69
C ARG A 134 -7.06 -6.33 -9.68
N ALA A 135 -6.76 -7.04 -8.60
CA ALA A 135 -5.58 -7.88 -8.49
C ALA A 135 -5.95 -9.36 -8.37
N HIS A 136 -5.08 -10.25 -8.85
CA HIS A 136 -5.28 -11.71 -8.86
C HIS A 136 -4.01 -12.42 -8.40
N SER A 137 -4.13 -13.29 -7.39
CA SER A 137 -3.03 -14.16 -6.96
C SER A 137 -3.02 -15.45 -7.77
N ILE A 138 -1.88 -15.79 -8.36
CA ILE A 138 -1.75 -16.90 -9.31
C ILE A 138 -0.60 -17.83 -8.91
N ASP A 139 -0.86 -19.13 -8.87
CA ASP A 139 0.19 -20.14 -8.72
C ASP A 139 1.02 -20.22 -10.01
N PHE A 140 2.32 -20.00 -9.90
CA PHE A 140 3.19 -19.69 -11.03
C PHE A 140 4.44 -20.58 -11.14
N SER A 141 4.57 -21.57 -10.25
CA SER A 141 5.66 -22.55 -10.27
C SER A 141 5.92 -23.13 -11.66
N GLY A 142 7.18 -23.08 -12.09
CA GLY A 142 7.62 -23.61 -13.39
C GLY A 142 7.22 -22.78 -14.61
N SER A 143 6.54 -21.65 -14.42
CA SER A 143 6.19 -20.72 -15.50
C SER A 143 7.12 -19.51 -15.54
N GLN A 144 7.12 -18.81 -16.66
CA GLN A 144 7.83 -17.54 -16.83
C GLN A 144 7.01 -16.48 -17.58
N TRP A 145 5.90 -16.88 -18.20
CA TRP A 145 4.96 -15.99 -18.88
C TRP A 145 3.59 -15.99 -18.22
N ILE A 146 2.97 -14.81 -18.21
CA ILE A 146 1.58 -14.60 -17.80
C ILE A 146 0.84 -13.87 -18.93
N LYS A 147 -0.43 -14.20 -19.13
CA LYS A 147 -1.29 -13.62 -20.17
C LYS A 147 -2.66 -13.33 -19.58
N MET A 148 -3.22 -12.16 -19.90
CA MET A 148 -4.63 -11.86 -19.73
C MET A 148 -5.31 -11.96 -21.10
N SER A 149 -6.14 -12.98 -21.28
CA SER A 149 -6.90 -13.22 -22.51
C SER A 149 -8.32 -12.71 -22.32
N ILE A 150 -8.68 -11.66 -23.03
CA ILE A 150 -10.02 -11.06 -22.98
C ILE A 150 -10.96 -11.89 -23.84
N ILE A 151 -11.93 -12.53 -23.20
CA ILE A 151 -12.98 -13.29 -23.89
C ILE A 151 -14.08 -12.33 -24.34
N LYS A 152 -14.47 -11.42 -23.44
CA LYS A 152 -15.54 -10.44 -23.67
C LYS A 152 -15.25 -9.14 -22.95
N GLY A 153 -15.42 -8.02 -23.64
CA GLY A 153 -15.34 -6.70 -23.01
C GLY A 153 -14.90 -5.60 -23.96
N ARG A 154 -14.76 -4.40 -23.40
CA ARG A 154 -14.39 -3.18 -24.11
C ARG A 154 -13.68 -2.21 -23.19
N GLY A 155 -13.39 -1.00 -23.67
CA GLY A 155 -12.73 0.05 -22.90
C GLY A 155 -11.23 -0.02 -23.08
N SER A 156 -10.48 0.26 -22.02
CA SER A 156 -9.03 0.28 -22.09
C SER A 156 -8.36 -0.21 -20.81
N LEU A 157 -7.08 -0.55 -20.92
CA LEU A 157 -6.18 -0.78 -19.79
C LEU A 157 -5.02 0.19 -19.93
N ASP A 158 -4.68 0.93 -18.88
CA ASP A 158 -3.54 1.85 -18.87
C ASP A 158 -2.36 1.30 -18.05
N GLU A 159 -2.57 0.27 -17.23
CA GLU A 159 -1.50 -0.40 -16.49
C GLU A 159 -1.79 -1.88 -16.26
N ILE A 160 -0.75 -2.70 -16.31
CA ILE A 160 -0.69 -4.06 -15.79
C ILE A 160 0.64 -4.30 -15.07
N GLU A 161 0.56 -4.57 -13.77
CA GLU A 161 1.73 -4.86 -12.95
C GLU A 161 1.70 -6.29 -12.43
N VAL A 162 2.89 -6.90 -12.34
CA VAL A 162 3.06 -8.24 -11.78
C VAL A 162 4.08 -8.18 -10.66
N PHE A 163 3.76 -8.81 -9.54
CA PHE A 163 4.56 -8.84 -8.34
C PHE A 163 4.86 -10.28 -7.91
N ASP A 164 6.01 -10.50 -7.29
CA ASP A 164 6.39 -11.78 -6.71
C ASP A 164 5.77 -11.95 -5.32
N LEU A 165 4.94 -12.98 -5.15
CA LEU A 165 4.34 -13.36 -3.86
C LEU A 165 4.94 -14.64 -3.27
N SER A 166 6.03 -15.16 -3.84
CA SER A 166 6.60 -16.46 -3.47
C SER A 166 7.01 -16.54 -1.99
N ASN A 167 7.33 -15.40 -1.39
CA ASN A 167 7.71 -15.29 0.03
C ASN A 167 6.53 -14.92 0.96
N GLY A 168 5.28 -15.09 0.51
CA GLY A 168 4.09 -14.76 1.30
C GLY A 168 3.81 -13.26 1.39
N GLY A 169 4.19 -12.52 0.34
CA GLY A 169 3.99 -11.08 0.24
C GLY A 169 2.54 -10.66 0.48
N ASN A 170 2.35 -9.59 1.25
CA ASN A 170 1.03 -9.14 1.72
C ASN A 170 0.81 -7.62 1.58
N ASP A 171 1.75 -6.93 0.97
CA ASP A 171 1.73 -5.48 0.71
C ASP A 171 0.78 -5.12 -0.46
N VAL A 172 -0.50 -5.43 -0.27
CA VAL A 172 -1.58 -5.24 -1.24
C VAL A 172 -2.65 -4.34 -0.63
N TRP A 173 -2.81 -3.17 -1.23
CA TRP A 173 -3.67 -2.09 -0.76
C TRP A 173 -4.85 -1.89 -1.69
N PHE A 174 -6.04 -1.88 -1.10
CA PHE A 174 -7.25 -1.41 -1.77
C PHE A 174 -7.62 -0.04 -1.21
N PHE A 175 -7.87 0.92 -2.10
CA PHE A 175 -8.31 2.27 -1.73
C PHE A 175 -9.78 2.46 -2.12
N PRO A 176 -10.73 1.89 -1.35
CA PRO A 176 -12.14 2.18 -1.53
C PRO A 176 -12.44 3.62 -1.12
N GLY A 177 -13.42 4.22 -1.78
CA GLY A 177 -13.98 5.47 -1.29
C GLY A 177 -14.97 6.09 -2.25
N THR A 178 -15.08 7.41 -2.17
CA THR A 178 -16.11 8.20 -2.86
C THR A 178 -15.57 8.84 -4.15
N SER A 179 -16.17 9.96 -4.56
CA SER A 179 -15.65 10.81 -5.65
C SER A 179 -14.30 11.44 -5.29
N ILE A 180 -13.98 11.58 -4.00
CA ILE A 180 -12.66 12.04 -3.55
C ILE A 180 -11.58 11.03 -3.98
N SER A 181 -11.76 9.75 -3.64
CA SER A 181 -10.89 8.67 -4.13
C SER A 181 -10.94 8.52 -5.66
N ALA A 182 -12.09 8.64 -6.30
CA ALA A 182 -12.15 8.56 -7.77
C ALA A 182 -11.34 9.70 -8.45
N ASN A 183 -11.45 10.93 -7.96
CA ASN A 183 -10.68 12.08 -8.47
C ASN A 183 -9.19 11.90 -8.24
N SER A 184 -8.79 11.54 -7.01
CA SER A 184 -7.38 11.45 -6.65
C SER A 184 -6.67 10.29 -7.37
N PHE A 185 -7.35 9.16 -7.57
CA PHE A 185 -6.70 7.94 -8.05
C PHE A 185 -6.94 7.68 -9.55
N LYS A 186 -8.02 8.18 -10.17
CA LYS A 186 -8.37 7.82 -11.55
C LYS A 186 -8.43 9.00 -12.52
N SER A 187 -9.04 10.12 -12.14
CA SER A 187 -9.28 11.25 -13.07
C SER A 187 -7.99 11.94 -13.53
N THR A 188 -7.18 12.43 -12.60
CA THR A 188 -5.90 13.08 -12.92
C THR A 188 -4.83 12.51 -12.00
N PRO A 189 -4.38 11.28 -12.26
CA PRO A 189 -3.41 10.62 -11.40
C PRO A 189 -2.14 11.50 -11.31
N PRO A 190 -1.63 11.75 -10.10
CA PRO A 190 -0.40 12.48 -9.93
C PRO A 190 0.79 11.65 -10.41
N SER A 191 1.92 12.32 -10.66
CA SER A 191 3.15 11.68 -11.14
C SER A 191 3.77 10.70 -10.13
N LYS A 192 3.41 10.81 -8.85
CA LYS A 192 3.79 9.86 -7.80
C LYS A 192 2.53 9.33 -7.11
N SER A 193 2.41 8.02 -7.08
CA SER A 193 1.38 7.30 -6.33
C SER A 193 1.82 7.04 -4.87
N PHE A 194 0.92 6.47 -4.06
CA PHE A 194 1.25 5.91 -2.75
C PHE A 194 2.43 4.94 -2.84
N ALA A 195 2.42 4.03 -3.84
CA ALA A 195 3.46 3.04 -4.01
C ALA A 195 4.83 3.68 -4.30
N ASP A 196 4.86 4.71 -5.14
CA ASP A 196 6.11 5.41 -5.47
C ASP A 196 6.74 6.07 -4.24
N ILE A 197 5.93 6.73 -3.42
CA ILE A 197 6.40 7.43 -2.22
C ILE A 197 6.94 6.42 -1.19
N ILE A 198 6.25 5.28 -1.02
CA ILE A 198 6.74 4.21 -0.15
C ILE A 198 8.03 3.60 -0.70
N THR A 199 8.09 3.26 -1.98
CA THR A 199 9.29 2.67 -2.59
C THR A 199 10.49 3.62 -2.51
N GLU A 200 10.29 4.94 -2.65
CA GLU A 200 11.36 5.93 -2.50
C GLU A 200 11.97 5.91 -1.08
N SER A 201 11.15 5.76 -0.05
CA SER A 201 11.60 5.67 1.36
C SER A 201 12.07 4.28 1.75
N HIS A 202 11.49 3.24 1.15
CA HIS A 202 11.70 1.82 1.44
C HIS A 202 11.90 1.02 0.15
N PRO A 203 13.09 1.09 -0.50
CA PRO A 203 13.30 0.54 -1.85
C PRO A 203 13.09 -0.96 -2.01
N SER A 204 12.99 -1.70 -0.91
CA SER A 204 12.67 -3.12 -0.92
C SER A 204 11.18 -3.41 -1.02
N PHE A 205 10.30 -2.41 -0.93
CA PHE A 205 8.85 -2.57 -0.95
C PHE A 205 8.25 -1.90 -2.18
N ASN A 206 7.33 -2.60 -2.86
CA ASN A 206 6.54 -2.09 -3.97
C ASN A 206 5.06 -2.38 -3.69
N PRO A 207 4.37 -1.49 -2.96
CA PRO A 207 2.97 -1.71 -2.61
C PRO A 207 2.11 -1.84 -3.85
N VAL A 208 1.24 -2.85 -3.85
CA VAL A 208 0.23 -2.99 -4.90
C VAL A 208 -0.95 -2.09 -4.57
N VAL A 209 -1.39 -1.27 -5.51
CA VAL A 209 -2.52 -0.34 -5.31
C VAL A 209 -3.68 -0.69 -6.23
N ILE A 210 -4.80 -1.12 -5.63
CA ILE A 210 -6.09 -1.30 -6.28
C ILE A 210 -6.92 -0.03 -6.09
N ARG A 211 -7.25 0.65 -7.19
CA ARG A 211 -7.89 1.98 -7.20
C ARG A 211 -9.42 1.86 -7.15
N GLY A 212 -10.00 2.09 -5.98
CA GLY A 212 -11.35 1.65 -5.61
C GLY A 212 -12.44 2.73 -5.45
N GLY A 213 -12.21 3.97 -5.86
CA GLY A 213 -13.18 5.06 -5.68
C GLY A 213 -14.47 4.87 -6.50
N ILE A 214 -15.64 4.99 -5.87
CA ILE A 214 -16.94 5.05 -6.55
C ILE A 214 -17.59 6.39 -6.21
N PRO A 215 -17.92 7.25 -7.18
CA PRO A 215 -18.49 8.55 -6.88
C PRO A 215 -19.89 8.45 -6.25
N CYS A 216 -20.26 9.47 -5.47
CA CYS A 216 -21.60 9.68 -4.94
C CYS A 216 -22.10 8.64 -3.91
N ILE A 217 -21.29 7.64 -3.54
CA ILE A 217 -21.64 6.70 -2.48
C ILE A 217 -21.40 7.30 -1.09
N ASN A 218 -22.11 6.79 -0.10
CA ASN A 218 -21.93 7.10 1.31
C ASN A 218 -21.65 5.82 2.11
N SER A 219 -21.43 5.94 3.43
CA SER A 219 -21.14 4.79 4.29
C SER A 219 -22.22 3.71 4.24
N LYS A 220 -23.50 4.10 4.10
CA LYS A 220 -24.63 3.17 4.01
C LYS A 220 -24.53 2.30 2.78
N THR A 221 -24.23 2.92 1.64
CA THR A 221 -24.10 2.22 0.36
C THR A 221 -22.99 1.17 0.42
N MET A 222 -21.82 1.53 0.95
CA MET A 222 -20.72 0.57 1.10
C MET A 222 -21.06 -0.54 2.11
N ALA A 223 -21.75 -0.22 3.21
CA ALA A 223 -22.16 -1.20 4.21
C ALA A 223 -23.20 -2.20 3.66
N ASP A 224 -24.21 -1.73 2.92
CA ASP A 224 -25.23 -2.58 2.30
C ASP A 224 -24.61 -3.56 1.27
N GLU A 225 -23.51 -3.16 0.62
CA GLU A 225 -22.90 -3.87 -0.50
C GLU A 225 -21.52 -4.46 -0.17
N ILE A 226 -21.16 -4.53 1.13
CA ILE A 226 -19.82 -4.89 1.59
C ILE A 226 -19.36 -6.26 1.08
N SER A 227 -20.30 -7.20 0.92
CA SER A 227 -20.01 -8.54 0.37
C SER A 227 -19.47 -8.49 -1.06
N LYS A 228 -19.94 -7.55 -1.88
CA LYS A 228 -19.45 -7.37 -3.26
C LYS A 228 -18.06 -6.74 -3.28
N TYR A 229 -17.76 -5.83 -2.36
CA TYR A 229 -16.39 -5.32 -2.20
C TYR A 229 -15.43 -6.46 -1.81
N LEU A 230 -15.83 -7.30 -0.86
CA LEU A 230 -15.03 -8.44 -0.38
C LEU A 230 -14.81 -9.50 -1.47
N ASP A 231 -15.81 -9.80 -2.29
CA ASP A 231 -15.67 -10.76 -3.40
C ASP A 231 -14.61 -10.33 -4.43
N VAL A 232 -14.50 -9.03 -4.67
CA VAL A 232 -13.61 -8.50 -5.71
C VAL A 232 -12.23 -8.12 -5.18
N ALA A 233 -12.16 -7.50 -4.00
CA ALA A 233 -10.94 -6.91 -3.42
C ALA A 233 -10.55 -7.52 -2.06
N GLY A 234 -11.16 -8.64 -1.67
CA GLY A 234 -10.84 -9.33 -0.41
C GLY A 234 -9.46 -9.96 -0.35
N ASN A 235 -8.75 -10.01 -1.48
CA ASN A 235 -7.34 -10.41 -1.54
C ASN A 235 -6.35 -9.29 -1.18
N ALA A 236 -6.82 -8.05 -0.97
CA ALA A 236 -6.01 -6.98 -0.43
C ALA A 236 -5.91 -7.10 1.10
N GLY A 237 -4.69 -7.12 1.64
CA GLY A 237 -4.46 -7.19 3.09
C GLY A 237 -4.83 -5.91 3.83
N TYR A 238 -4.82 -4.77 3.13
CA TYR A 238 -5.08 -3.45 3.71
C TYR A 238 -6.16 -2.71 2.92
N TRP A 239 -7.15 -2.16 3.62
CA TRP A 239 -8.17 -1.30 3.04
C TRP A 239 -8.01 0.12 3.57
N ALA A 240 -7.54 1.03 2.72
CA ALA A 240 -7.37 2.45 2.98
C ALA A 240 -8.65 3.21 2.61
N ILE A 241 -9.54 3.35 3.60
CA ILE A 241 -10.92 3.80 3.42
C ILE A 241 -11.00 5.33 3.52
N GLU A 242 -11.44 5.97 2.44
CA GLU A 242 -11.96 7.34 2.41
C GLU A 242 -13.49 7.27 2.36
N MET A 243 -14.18 7.80 3.36
CA MET A 243 -15.65 7.79 3.41
C MET A 243 -16.14 8.89 4.36
N GLY A 244 -17.38 9.36 4.16
CA GLY A 244 -18.09 10.23 5.11
C GLY A 244 -18.45 11.60 4.56
N THR A 245 -17.83 12.06 3.47
CA THR A 245 -18.14 13.37 2.85
C THR A 245 -19.62 13.47 2.45
N ASN A 246 -20.16 12.42 1.82
CA ASN A 246 -21.56 12.36 1.43
C ASN A 246 -22.52 12.10 2.61
N ASP A 247 -22.03 11.47 3.69
CA ASP A 247 -22.80 11.30 4.93
C ASP A 247 -22.96 12.63 5.70
N ALA A 248 -21.92 13.47 5.65
CA ALA A 248 -21.85 14.77 6.32
C ALA A 248 -22.28 15.95 5.42
N TRP A 249 -22.83 15.67 4.24
CA TRP A 249 -23.14 16.69 3.23
C TRP A 249 -24.00 17.82 3.78
N GLY A 250 -23.63 19.06 3.50
CA GLY A 250 -24.29 20.26 4.03
C GLY A 250 -23.95 20.60 5.49
N GLY A 251 -23.07 19.85 6.14
CA GLY A 251 -22.53 20.17 7.47
C GLY A 251 -23.45 19.88 8.66
N SER A 252 -24.55 19.16 8.45
CA SER A 252 -25.45 18.72 9.53
C SER A 252 -24.96 17.44 10.20
N SER A 253 -25.28 17.24 11.48
CA SER A 253 -24.94 16.04 12.26
C SER A 253 -26.01 14.94 12.27
N TYR A 254 -27.14 15.15 11.59
CA TYR A 254 -28.31 14.26 11.70
C TYR A 254 -28.03 12.78 11.42
N ASN A 255 -27.08 12.48 10.52
CA ASN A 255 -26.75 11.12 10.09
C ASN A 255 -25.53 10.50 10.81
N VAL A 256 -24.96 11.16 11.83
CA VAL A 256 -23.76 10.66 12.53
C VAL A 256 -23.98 9.27 13.12
N SER A 257 -25.18 8.99 13.66
CA SER A 257 -25.45 7.67 14.25
C SER A 257 -25.46 6.56 13.19
N THR A 258 -26.10 6.79 12.06
CA THR A 258 -26.12 5.87 10.92
C THR A 258 -24.71 5.64 10.39
N TYR A 259 -23.95 6.73 10.20
CA TYR A 259 -22.56 6.68 9.75
C TYR A 259 -21.67 5.81 10.64
N ARG A 260 -21.79 5.99 11.96
CA ARG A 260 -21.03 5.18 12.93
C ARG A 260 -21.36 3.69 12.84
N THR A 261 -22.65 3.35 12.73
CA THR A 261 -23.10 1.95 12.60
C THR A 261 -22.57 1.31 11.32
N ASN A 262 -22.66 2.03 10.19
CA ASN A 262 -22.17 1.53 8.90
C ASN A 262 -20.66 1.31 8.90
N LEU A 263 -19.88 2.26 9.43
CA LEU A 263 -18.43 2.09 9.53
C LEU A 263 -18.05 0.92 10.45
N GLN A 264 -18.77 0.70 11.56
CA GLN A 264 -18.53 -0.46 12.41
C GLN A 264 -18.78 -1.77 11.63
N LEU A 265 -19.85 -1.86 10.84
CA LEU A 265 -20.12 -3.03 10.01
C LEU A 265 -19.01 -3.27 8.98
N ILE A 266 -18.53 -2.21 8.33
CA ILE A 266 -17.41 -2.29 7.37
C ILE A 266 -16.14 -2.78 8.08
N ILE A 267 -15.81 -2.22 9.26
CA ILE A 267 -14.66 -2.64 10.07
C ILE A 267 -14.77 -4.13 10.44
N ASP A 268 -15.92 -4.56 10.93
CA ASP A 268 -16.15 -5.94 11.37
C ASP A 268 -16.04 -6.90 10.17
N SER A 269 -16.57 -6.51 9.02
CA SER A 269 -16.50 -7.28 7.78
C SER A 269 -15.06 -7.42 7.27
N CYS A 270 -14.26 -6.35 7.30
CA CYS A 270 -12.83 -6.42 6.98
C CYS A 270 -12.10 -7.38 7.92
N LYS A 271 -12.26 -7.20 9.24
CA LYS A 271 -11.59 -8.04 10.25
C LYS A 271 -11.96 -9.52 10.11
N ALA A 272 -13.23 -9.82 9.85
CA ALA A 272 -13.71 -11.18 9.62
C ALA A 272 -13.05 -11.86 8.40
N ASN A 273 -12.53 -11.06 7.46
CA ASN A 273 -11.83 -11.53 6.27
C ASN A 273 -10.31 -11.34 6.35
N ASN A 274 -9.76 -11.10 7.55
CA ASN A 274 -8.33 -10.85 7.78
C ASN A 274 -7.77 -9.63 7.02
N ILE A 275 -8.63 -8.66 6.75
CA ILE A 275 -8.27 -7.39 6.13
C ILE A 275 -8.09 -6.37 7.24
N GLN A 276 -7.03 -5.56 7.15
CA GLN A 276 -6.78 -4.46 8.06
C GLN A 276 -7.49 -3.19 7.54
N PRO A 277 -8.62 -2.76 8.13
CA PRO A 277 -9.23 -1.50 7.76
C PRO A 277 -8.45 -0.33 8.38
N ILE A 278 -8.25 0.72 7.59
CA ILE A 278 -7.61 1.96 7.99
C ILE A 278 -8.49 3.09 7.46
N ILE A 279 -8.99 3.94 8.35
CA ILE A 279 -10.00 4.94 7.98
C ILE A 279 -9.37 6.33 8.07
N ALA A 280 -9.38 7.07 6.96
CA ALA A 280 -8.99 8.47 6.95
C ALA A 280 -10.04 9.32 7.67
N ARG A 281 -9.62 10.39 8.34
CA ARG A 281 -10.58 11.44 8.74
C ARG A 281 -11.11 12.10 7.48
N ILE A 282 -12.41 12.43 7.48
CA ILE A 282 -13.12 13.02 6.33
C ILE A 282 -12.37 14.25 5.82
N ILE A 283 -12.24 14.41 4.51
CA ILE A 283 -11.63 15.60 3.91
C ILE A 283 -12.34 16.88 4.36
N GLY A 284 -11.57 17.92 4.68
CA GLY A 284 -12.11 19.24 5.01
C GLY A 284 -12.55 19.95 3.74
N THR A 285 -13.63 20.73 3.82
CA THR A 285 -14.11 21.52 2.68
C THR A 285 -13.55 22.95 2.68
N ASP A 286 -13.56 23.59 1.52
CA ASP A 286 -13.51 25.04 1.41
C ASP A 286 -14.92 25.60 1.66
N SER A 287 -15.20 26.02 2.88
CA SER A 287 -16.53 26.51 3.26
C SER A 287 -16.94 27.77 2.50
N SER A 288 -16.01 28.53 1.93
CA SER A 288 -16.32 29.71 1.11
C SER A 288 -16.90 29.35 -0.26
N LYS A 289 -16.54 28.18 -0.80
CA LYS A 289 -17.04 27.66 -2.09
C LYS A 289 -18.19 26.68 -1.89
N ALA A 290 -18.01 25.72 -0.98
CA ALA A 290 -18.97 24.66 -0.73
C ALA A 290 -20.18 25.15 0.09
N GLY A 291 -20.02 26.20 0.90
CA GLY A 291 -21.06 26.73 1.78
C GLY A 291 -21.27 25.93 3.07
N TRP A 292 -20.44 24.92 3.35
CA TRP A 292 -20.51 24.08 4.55
C TRP A 292 -19.14 23.54 4.95
N GLN A 293 -19.04 22.96 6.16
CA GLN A 293 -17.88 22.21 6.66
C GLN A 293 -18.34 20.92 7.34
N VAL A 294 -17.49 19.88 7.36
CA VAL A 294 -17.78 18.61 8.02
C VAL A 294 -18.07 18.86 9.50
N HIS A 295 -19.22 18.37 9.97
CA HIS A 295 -19.60 18.51 11.38
C HIS A 295 -18.63 17.73 12.28
N PRO A 296 -18.13 18.30 13.40
CA PRO A 296 -17.11 17.67 14.24
C PRO A 296 -17.47 16.27 14.77
N ASP A 297 -18.75 15.97 14.94
CA ASP A 297 -19.21 14.68 15.45
C ASP A 297 -18.97 13.49 14.49
N PHE A 298 -18.85 13.74 13.18
CA PHE A 298 -18.38 12.71 12.24
C PHE A 298 -16.91 12.37 12.47
N LEU A 299 -16.06 13.37 12.69
CA LEU A 299 -14.64 13.17 12.99
C LEU A 299 -14.47 12.42 14.31
N LYS A 300 -15.22 12.82 15.35
CA LYS A 300 -15.25 12.08 16.63
C LYS A 300 -15.71 10.64 16.48
N ALA A 301 -16.65 10.36 15.57
CA ALA A 301 -17.10 8.99 15.32
C ALA A 301 -15.98 8.13 14.73
N ILE A 302 -15.17 8.66 13.79
CA ILE A 302 -13.99 7.96 13.24
C ILE A 302 -12.95 7.73 14.33
N ASP A 303 -12.62 8.76 15.11
CA ASP A 303 -11.62 8.66 16.18
C ASP A 303 -12.05 7.60 17.22
N SER A 304 -13.33 7.62 17.62
CA SER A 304 -13.90 6.67 18.57
C SER A 304 -13.89 5.24 18.03
N LEU A 305 -14.24 5.04 16.76
CA LEU A 305 -14.21 3.73 16.12
C LEU A 305 -12.78 3.19 15.99
N THR A 306 -11.84 4.06 15.63
CA THR A 306 -10.40 3.73 15.54
C THR A 306 -9.87 3.22 16.87
N VAL A 307 -10.14 3.94 17.97
CA VAL A 307 -9.73 3.53 19.32
C VAL A 307 -10.45 2.25 19.75
N LYS A 308 -11.78 2.20 19.65
CA LYS A 308 -12.61 1.05 20.06
C LYS A 308 -12.17 -0.24 19.37
N ASN A 309 -11.79 -0.15 18.10
CA ASN A 309 -11.44 -1.30 17.28
C ASN A 309 -9.93 -1.56 17.21
N ASN A 310 -9.11 -0.78 17.92
CA ASN A 310 -7.64 -0.84 17.87
C ASN A 310 -7.10 -0.81 16.43
N LEU A 311 -7.62 0.11 15.61
CA LEU A 311 -7.19 0.28 14.23
C LEU A 311 -5.92 1.11 14.16
N ILE A 312 -5.13 0.88 13.10
CA ILE A 312 -4.14 1.87 12.67
C ILE A 312 -4.91 3.13 12.24
N PRO A 313 -4.59 4.31 12.77
CA PRO A 313 -5.25 5.54 12.34
C PRO A 313 -4.86 5.89 10.91
N GLY A 314 -5.82 6.27 10.07
CA GLY A 314 -5.57 6.85 8.75
C GLY A 314 -5.10 8.31 8.81
N PRO A 315 -4.85 8.94 7.64
CA PRO A 315 -4.43 10.33 7.58
C PRO A 315 -5.56 11.28 8.03
N ASP A 316 -5.16 12.46 8.52
CA ASP A 316 -6.09 13.53 8.88
C ASP A 316 -6.34 14.46 7.67
N LEU A 317 -7.19 14.03 6.74
CA LEU A 317 -7.53 14.83 5.56
C LEU A 317 -8.32 16.09 5.95
N TYR A 318 -9.06 16.06 7.06
CA TYR A 318 -9.81 17.22 7.55
C TYR A 318 -8.90 18.40 7.80
N THR A 319 -7.90 18.20 8.66
CA THR A 319 -7.00 19.28 9.10
C THR A 319 -6.17 19.82 7.94
N TYR A 320 -5.69 18.94 7.05
CA TYR A 320 -4.93 19.36 5.87
C TYR A 320 -5.78 20.21 4.92
N PHE A 321 -6.91 19.70 4.44
CA PHE A 321 -7.67 20.39 3.41
C PHE A 321 -8.45 21.61 3.92
N SER A 322 -8.72 21.69 5.22
CA SER A 322 -9.24 22.92 5.84
C SER A 322 -8.27 24.11 5.76
N THR A 323 -6.98 23.84 5.54
CA THR A 323 -5.93 24.87 5.39
C THR A 323 -5.31 24.93 3.99
N HIS A 324 -5.62 23.95 3.14
CA HIS A 324 -5.13 23.83 1.75
C HIS A 324 -6.30 23.85 0.76
N THR A 325 -7.23 24.78 0.95
CA THR A 325 -8.49 24.85 0.19
C THR A 325 -8.29 25.14 -1.31
N SER A 326 -7.15 25.70 -1.70
CA SER A 326 -6.76 25.87 -3.11
C SER A 326 -6.57 24.54 -3.84
N GLU A 327 -6.35 23.45 -3.11
CA GLU A 327 -6.25 22.10 -3.65
C GLU A 327 -7.63 21.46 -3.92
N LEU A 328 -8.72 22.17 -3.63
CA LEU A 328 -10.11 21.77 -3.89
C LEU A 328 -10.72 22.59 -5.03
N SER A 329 -11.27 21.92 -6.05
CA SER A 329 -11.81 22.57 -7.25
C SER A 329 -13.10 23.34 -6.96
N ASP A 330 -14.10 22.63 -6.42
CA ASP A 330 -15.44 23.14 -6.07
C ASP A 330 -15.63 23.33 -4.55
N GLY A 331 -14.53 23.24 -3.82
CA GLY A 331 -14.52 23.29 -2.35
C GLY A 331 -14.80 21.96 -1.66
N VAL A 332 -14.99 20.87 -2.41
CA VAL A 332 -15.12 19.52 -1.87
C VAL A 332 -14.16 18.56 -2.57
N HIS A 333 -14.13 18.57 -3.90
CA HIS A 333 -13.38 17.61 -4.69
C HIS A 333 -11.91 18.02 -4.88
N PRO A 334 -10.95 17.08 -4.73
CA PRO A 334 -9.55 17.38 -4.93
C PRO A 334 -9.27 17.68 -6.40
N THR A 335 -8.42 18.69 -6.61
CA THR A 335 -7.70 18.91 -7.87
C THR A 335 -6.60 17.86 -8.06
N ALA A 336 -5.85 17.90 -9.16
CA ALA A 336 -4.66 17.06 -9.34
C ALA A 336 -3.64 17.23 -8.21
N ALA A 337 -3.43 18.47 -7.74
CA ALA A 337 -2.56 18.76 -6.59
C ALA A 337 -3.14 18.15 -5.30
N GLY A 338 -4.44 18.29 -5.06
CA GLY A 338 -5.12 17.65 -3.94
C GLY A 338 -5.02 16.13 -3.97
N GLY A 339 -5.12 15.52 -5.14
CA GLY A 339 -4.90 14.08 -5.33
C GLY A 339 -3.48 13.67 -4.96
N ALA A 340 -2.46 14.43 -5.37
CA ALA A 340 -1.07 14.21 -4.97
C ALA A 340 -0.89 14.30 -3.45
N SER A 341 -1.51 15.30 -2.82
CA SER A 341 -1.49 15.45 -1.36
C SER A 341 -2.15 14.27 -0.64
N ILE A 342 -3.27 13.75 -1.15
CA ILE A 342 -3.92 12.57 -0.58
C ILE A 342 -2.99 11.35 -0.62
N PHE A 343 -2.32 11.08 -1.75
CA PHE A 343 -1.35 9.99 -1.83
C PHE A 343 -0.19 10.16 -0.85
N ARG A 344 0.37 11.38 -0.78
CA ARG A 344 1.44 11.71 0.16
C ARG A 344 1.03 11.49 1.61
N LEU A 345 -0.13 12.00 2.01
CA LEU A 345 -0.64 11.88 3.39
C LEU A 345 -0.88 10.40 3.77
N TRP A 346 -1.38 9.58 2.84
CA TRP A 346 -1.50 8.15 3.06
C TRP A 346 -0.13 7.48 3.22
N ALA A 347 0.83 7.78 2.34
CA ALA A 347 2.17 7.21 2.41
C ALA A 347 2.90 7.61 3.70
N GLU A 348 2.91 8.89 4.06
CA GLU A 348 3.48 9.40 5.32
C GLU A 348 2.85 8.72 6.54
N LYS A 349 1.52 8.50 6.52
CA LYS A 349 0.84 7.88 7.64
C LYS A 349 1.17 6.40 7.79
N MET A 350 1.36 5.69 6.68
CA MET A 350 1.62 4.25 6.65
C MET A 350 3.11 3.89 6.66
N ASP A 351 4.02 4.87 6.55
CA ASP A 351 5.47 4.69 6.44
C ASP A 351 6.03 3.70 7.49
N SER A 352 5.57 3.80 8.74
CA SER A 352 6.05 2.94 9.84
C SER A 352 5.74 1.45 9.64
N LEU A 353 4.79 1.10 8.77
CA LEU A 353 4.46 -0.31 8.49
C LEU A 353 5.54 -0.99 7.62
N TYR A 354 6.40 -0.21 6.98
CA TYR A 354 7.49 -0.67 6.12
C TYR A 354 8.84 -0.69 6.83
N GLU A 355 8.89 -0.29 8.10
CA GLU A 355 10.08 -0.42 8.92
C GLU A 355 10.35 -1.91 9.22
N VAL A 356 11.50 -2.41 8.76
CA VAL A 356 11.91 -3.80 9.01
C VAL A 356 12.14 -4.02 10.51
N ALA A 357 11.28 -4.80 11.14
CA ALA A 357 11.44 -5.23 12.53
C ALA A 357 12.65 -6.19 12.64
N VAL A 358 13.78 -5.70 13.14
CA VAL A 358 14.91 -6.58 13.51
C VAL A 358 14.54 -7.35 14.78
N SER A 359 14.12 -8.61 14.64
CA SER A 359 13.81 -9.50 15.77
C SER A 359 15.04 -9.73 16.65
N ILE A 360 15.01 -9.19 17.87
CA ILE A 360 16.04 -9.40 18.91
C ILE A 360 15.83 -10.78 19.53
N LYS A 361 16.58 -11.80 19.09
CA LYS A 361 16.83 -12.97 19.95
C LYS A 361 17.92 -12.60 20.96
N LYS A 362 17.62 -12.65 22.26
CA LYS A 362 18.63 -12.54 23.33
C LYS A 362 19.57 -13.74 23.27
N ALA A 363 20.70 -13.61 22.59
CA ALA A 363 21.83 -14.52 22.74
C ALA A 363 22.80 -14.00 23.83
N LYS A 364 23.42 -14.94 24.56
CA LYS A 364 24.39 -14.68 25.63
C LYS A 364 25.63 -13.96 25.10
N ARG A 365 26.20 -13.07 25.93
CA ARG A 365 27.36 -12.23 25.62
C ARG A 365 28.63 -13.05 25.37
N THR A 366 29.13 -12.97 24.15
CA THR A 366 30.55 -13.11 23.77
C THR A 366 30.89 -11.94 22.84
N PRO A 367 32.14 -11.46 22.79
CA PRO A 367 32.54 -10.39 21.87
C PRO A 367 32.32 -10.87 20.43
N GLU A 368 31.25 -10.39 19.80
CA GLU A 368 30.87 -10.74 18.43
C GLU A 368 31.41 -9.66 17.48
N ASN A 369 32.23 -10.09 16.51
CA ASN A 369 32.45 -9.30 15.31
C ASN A 369 31.15 -9.34 14.50
N VAL A 370 30.45 -8.21 14.41
CA VAL A 370 29.24 -8.11 13.60
C VAL A 370 29.65 -7.60 12.22
N ARG A 371 29.53 -8.47 11.22
CA ARG A 371 29.89 -8.17 9.83
C ARG A 371 28.63 -8.01 8.99
N SER A 372 28.47 -6.85 8.38
CA SER A 372 27.65 -6.71 7.17
C SER A 372 28.62 -6.65 5.98
N GLY A 373 28.23 -7.09 4.78
CA GLY A 373 29.13 -7.19 3.63
C GLY A 373 29.89 -5.91 3.23
N VAL A 374 29.53 -4.75 3.81
CA VAL A 374 30.12 -3.43 3.51
C VAL A 374 30.77 -2.74 4.72
N MET A 375 30.52 -3.21 5.94
CA MET A 375 31.08 -2.63 7.17
C MET A 375 31.25 -3.67 8.28
N ASN A 376 32.37 -3.55 9.00
CA ASN A 376 32.75 -4.39 10.13
C ASN A 376 32.71 -3.57 11.42
N VAL A 377 32.11 -4.11 12.47
CA VAL A 377 32.07 -3.45 13.78
C VAL A 377 32.86 -4.27 14.79
N ILE A 378 33.83 -3.61 15.41
CA ILE A 378 34.64 -4.14 16.49
C ILE A 378 34.21 -3.47 17.79
N ASP A 379 33.73 -4.26 18.73
CA ASP A 379 33.41 -3.79 20.08
C ASP A 379 34.71 -3.70 20.91
N VAL A 380 35.03 -2.49 21.35
CA VAL A 380 36.15 -2.23 22.26
C VAL A 380 35.60 -1.71 23.59
N LYS A 381 36.28 -2.00 24.69
CA LYS A 381 35.90 -1.48 26.01
C LYS A 381 35.81 0.05 25.97
N GLY A 382 34.57 0.58 26.02
CA GLY A 382 34.25 2.00 26.03
C GLY A 382 33.94 2.64 24.67
N TYR A 383 34.17 1.97 23.53
CA TYR A 383 33.79 2.49 22.21
C TYR A 383 33.63 1.40 21.15
N HIS A 384 32.93 1.71 20.05
CA HIS A 384 32.91 0.89 18.84
C HIS A 384 33.89 1.44 17.82
N VAL A 385 34.53 0.53 17.08
CA VAL A 385 35.25 0.86 15.84
C VAL A 385 34.45 0.32 14.67
N ILE A 386 34.17 1.17 13.70
CA ILE A 386 33.43 0.83 12.49
C ILE A 386 34.41 0.98 11.32
N ASP A 387 34.77 -0.14 10.71
CA ASP A 387 35.62 -0.18 9.52
C ASP A 387 34.75 -0.39 8.27
N VAL A 388 35.08 0.27 7.17
CA VAL A 388 34.33 0.18 5.91
C VAL A 388 35.23 -0.27 4.76
N GLU A 389 34.71 -1.13 3.89
CA GLU A 389 35.48 -1.66 2.75
C GLU A 389 35.49 -0.69 1.54
N SER A 390 34.50 0.20 1.46
CA SER A 390 34.30 1.14 0.35
C SER A 390 34.09 2.56 0.88
N ALA A 391 34.31 3.56 0.02
CA ALA A 391 34.09 4.96 0.39
C ALA A 391 32.60 5.28 0.45
N GLY A 392 32.16 6.08 1.42
CA GLY A 392 30.75 6.35 1.60
C GLY A 392 30.45 7.19 2.84
N THR A 393 29.17 7.40 3.11
CA THR A 393 28.73 8.17 4.28
C THR A 393 28.21 7.25 5.38
N LEU A 394 28.84 7.32 6.54
CA LEU A 394 28.36 6.75 7.79
C LEU A 394 27.35 7.70 8.44
N SER A 395 26.19 7.19 8.79
CA SER A 395 25.17 7.91 9.56
C SER A 395 24.86 7.13 10.84
N VAL A 396 24.91 7.80 12.00
CA VAL A 396 24.61 7.22 13.31
C VAL A 396 23.32 7.83 13.83
N TYR A 397 22.37 6.99 14.18
CA TYR A 397 21.05 7.37 14.68
C TYR A 397 20.84 6.88 16.11
N SER A 398 20.00 7.57 16.87
CA SER A 398 19.46 7.06 18.13
C SER A 398 18.45 5.95 17.85
N LEU A 399 18.09 5.16 18.86
CA LEU A 399 16.99 4.19 18.76
C LEU A 399 15.63 4.82 18.42
N LYS A 400 15.44 6.13 18.67
CA LYS A 400 14.22 6.87 18.34
C LYS A 400 14.29 7.50 16.93
N GLY A 401 15.26 7.10 16.10
CA GLY A 401 15.40 7.57 14.72
C GLY A 401 16.08 8.93 14.56
N ALA A 402 16.35 9.69 15.64
CA ALA A 402 17.05 10.96 15.53
C ALA A 402 18.50 10.77 15.03
N LEU A 403 18.90 11.51 14.00
CA LEU A 403 20.28 11.52 13.48
C LEU A 403 21.22 12.15 14.52
N LEU A 404 22.18 11.36 15.01
CA LEU A 404 23.16 11.79 16.00
C LEU A 404 24.47 12.26 15.35
N ARG A 405 24.87 11.62 14.25
CA ARG A 405 26.12 11.95 13.54
C ARG A 405 26.06 11.53 12.09
N LYS A 406 26.75 12.28 11.24
CA LYS A 406 27.06 11.92 9.85
C LYS A 406 28.55 12.15 9.60
N ALA A 407 29.23 11.20 8.96
CA ALA A 407 30.65 11.28 8.64
C ALA A 407 30.93 10.58 7.31
N TYR A 408 31.67 11.23 6.42
CA TYR A 408 32.19 10.58 5.23
C TYR A 408 33.44 9.76 5.60
N LEU A 409 33.50 8.51 5.14
CA LEU A 409 34.64 7.63 5.32
C LEU A 409 35.21 7.26 3.94
N PRO A 410 36.54 7.35 3.74
CA PRO A 410 37.17 6.81 2.55
C PRO A 410 37.09 5.26 2.54
N ALA A 411 37.40 4.63 1.40
CA ALA A 411 37.53 3.18 1.34
C ALA A 411 38.63 2.71 2.32
N LYS A 412 38.36 1.65 3.08
CA LYS A 412 39.20 1.19 4.21
C LYS A 412 39.32 2.21 5.36
N GLY A 413 38.41 3.19 5.42
CA GLY A 413 38.33 4.15 6.51
C GLY A 413 37.74 3.54 7.78
N SER A 414 38.02 4.16 8.92
CA SER A 414 37.50 3.75 10.22
C SER A 414 36.86 4.93 10.97
N TYR A 415 35.85 4.61 11.78
CA TYR A 415 35.16 5.58 12.63
C TYR A 415 35.02 5.05 14.06
N ARG A 416 35.39 5.88 15.04
CA ARG A 416 35.26 5.57 16.46
C ARG A 416 34.01 6.21 17.05
N LEU A 417 33.13 5.39 17.62
CA LEU A 417 31.92 5.84 18.32
C LEU A 417 32.00 5.51 19.81
N ASP A 418 31.91 6.53 20.67
CA ASP A 418 31.85 6.36 22.12
C ASP A 418 30.52 5.71 22.56
N LYS A 419 30.62 4.67 23.41
CA LYS A 419 29.48 3.92 23.98
C LYS A 419 28.68 4.73 25.02
N SER A 420 29.23 5.82 25.54
CA SER A 420 28.55 6.73 26.48
C SER A 420 27.29 7.38 25.90
N LYS A 421 27.10 7.32 24.57
CA LYS A 421 25.93 7.87 23.86
C LYS A 421 24.70 6.93 23.82
N GLY A 422 24.77 5.77 24.47
CA GLY A 422 23.67 4.81 24.52
C GLY A 422 23.57 3.95 23.26
N VAL A 423 22.47 3.20 23.14
CA VAL A 423 22.24 2.32 21.98
C VAL A 423 22.02 3.16 20.72
N CYS A 424 22.80 2.91 19.68
CA CYS A 424 22.78 3.66 18.42
C CYS A 424 22.68 2.70 17.22
N ILE A 425 22.20 3.20 16.08
CA ILE A 425 22.22 2.47 14.80
C ILE A 425 23.24 3.15 13.90
N ALA A 426 24.27 2.42 13.46
CA ALA A 426 25.17 2.86 12.40
C ALA A 426 24.66 2.36 11.05
N ARG A 427 24.53 3.25 10.08
CA ARG A 427 24.18 2.97 8.69
C ARG A 427 25.31 3.40 7.76
N PHE A 428 25.73 2.52 6.87
CA PHE A 428 26.73 2.80 5.85
C PHE A 428 26.33 2.09 4.55
N LEU A 429 26.08 2.85 3.49
CA LEU A 429 25.48 2.33 2.24
C LEU A 429 24.20 1.53 2.55
N SER A 430 24.06 0.32 2.00
CA SER A 430 22.95 -0.60 2.26
C SER A 430 23.09 -1.37 3.59
N GLY A 431 24.21 -1.22 4.32
CA GLY A 431 24.46 -1.89 5.59
C GLY A 431 23.93 -1.11 6.80
N SER A 432 23.32 -1.81 7.75
CA SER A 432 22.94 -1.26 9.06
C SER A 432 23.39 -2.19 10.19
N VAL A 433 23.98 -1.65 11.25
CA VAL A 433 24.38 -2.39 12.45
C VAL A 433 23.93 -1.65 13.70
N LEU A 434 23.34 -2.40 14.63
CA LEU A 434 22.98 -1.92 15.96
C LEU A 434 24.19 -1.94 16.88
N LEU A 435 24.57 -0.77 17.40
CA LEU A 435 25.68 -0.57 18.32
C LEU A 435 25.16 -0.52 19.75
N ARG A 436 25.61 -1.45 20.58
CA ARG A 436 25.19 -1.60 21.98
C ARG A 436 26.22 -1.00 22.95
N PRO A 437 25.82 -0.45 24.10
CA PRO A 437 26.76 0.03 25.13
C PRO A 437 27.78 -1.03 25.57
#